data_AF-A0A0D2J8Q0-F1
#
_entry.id   AF-A0A0D2J8Q0-F1
#
_cell.length_a   1.000
_cell.length_b   1.000
_cell.length_c   1.000
_cell.angle_alpha   90.00
_cell.angle_beta   90.00
_cell.angle_gamma   90.00
#
_symmetry.space_group_name_H-M   'P 1'
#
loop_
_entity.id
_entity.type
_entity.pdbx_description
1 polymer ?
#
loop_
_entity_poly.entity_id
_entity_poly.type
_entity_poly.pdbx_seq_one_letter_code
_entity_poly.pdbx_strand_id
1 'polypeptide(L)'
;MRGRLTLLFSLAMLAAPGVALASGGGDAMMMDFVYRIMNFAVLAGVLFFVLKKPLKNGLAGRAQSIKDELEELEAKRERAERDYALMEQRLKDAESERESILEEYREQGVKEKARIIEDAHLLSERIKSQAQFTIEQETKQAKAELRREIADLSAALAEDLVKENITADDQKHLVKDYLAKVGQEVQ
;
A
#
# COMPACT_ATOMS: atom_id res chain seq x y z
N MET A 1 29.33 13.14 51.94
CA MET A 1 29.70 14.14 52.98
C MET A 1 31.01 13.88 53.73
N ARG A 2 31.71 12.74 53.56
CA ARG A 2 32.92 12.42 54.34
C ARG A 2 34.22 13.12 53.89
N GLY A 3 34.36 13.52 52.61
CA GLY A 3 35.59 14.15 52.10
C GLY A 3 35.73 15.66 52.38
N ARG A 4 34.62 16.37 52.61
CA ARG A 4 34.64 17.79 53.01
C ARG A 4 35.10 17.96 54.46
N LEU A 5 34.82 16.98 55.32
CA LEU A 5 35.18 17.02 56.73
C LEU A 5 36.70 16.85 56.95
N THR A 6 37.38 16.02 56.16
CA THR A 6 38.84 15.84 56.22
C THR A 6 39.62 17.02 55.64
N LEU A 7 39.12 17.67 54.59
CA LEU A 7 39.70 18.90 54.03
C LEU A 7 39.58 20.09 55.02
N LEU A 8 38.45 20.18 55.72
CA LEU A 8 38.27 21.16 56.79
C LEU A 8 39.15 20.85 58.02
N PHE A 9 39.38 19.57 58.33
CA PHE A 9 40.26 19.16 59.42
C PHE A 9 41.74 19.42 59.11
N SER A 10 42.18 19.23 57.86
CA SER A 10 43.55 19.56 57.45
C SER A 10 43.81 21.07 57.37
N LEU A 11 42.79 21.87 57.00
CA LEU A 11 42.89 23.32 57.00
C LEU A 11 42.88 23.89 58.42
N ALA A 12 42.13 23.27 59.35
CA ALA A 12 42.13 23.64 60.76
C ALA A 12 43.46 23.31 61.47
N MET A 13 44.19 22.28 61.03
CA MET A 13 45.51 21.98 61.59
C MET A 13 46.64 22.90 61.07
N LEU A 14 46.38 23.69 60.03
CA LEU A 14 47.25 24.78 59.57
C LEU A 14 46.95 26.12 60.30
N ALA A 15 45.85 26.18 61.07
CA ALA A 15 45.38 27.37 61.77
C ALA A 15 45.50 27.25 63.31
N ALA A 16 46.48 26.49 63.80
CA ALA A 16 46.99 26.70 65.15
C ALA A 16 48.11 27.75 65.06
N PRO A 17 47.92 29.00 65.54
CA PRO A 17 49.04 29.92 65.69
C PRO A 17 49.96 29.31 66.77
N GLY A 18 51.07 28.71 66.33
CA GLY A 18 52.18 28.38 67.21
C GLY A 18 52.79 29.68 67.71
N VAL A 19 52.18 30.28 68.75
CA VAL A 19 52.83 31.27 69.60
C VAL A 19 53.88 30.49 70.40
N ALA A 20 55.09 30.40 69.85
CA ALA A 20 56.28 30.00 70.59
C ALA A 20 57.18 31.23 70.69
N LEU A 21 57.31 31.76 71.91
CA LEU A 21 58.25 32.82 72.24
C LEU A 21 59.66 32.41 71.81
N ALA A 22 60.27 33.24 70.96
CA ALA A 22 61.67 33.14 70.63
C ALA A 22 62.53 33.56 71.83
N SER A 23 63.01 32.59 72.61
CA SER A 23 64.16 32.76 73.50
C SER A 23 65.32 31.95 72.94
N GLY A 24 66.41 32.64 72.59
CA GLY A 24 67.54 32.10 71.82
C GLY A 24 68.29 30.93 72.45
N GLY A 25 68.72 30.00 71.58
CA GLY A 25 69.67 28.92 71.83
C GLY A 25 69.81 28.05 70.59
N GLY A 26 71.03 27.89 70.07
CA GLY A 26 71.34 27.25 68.76
C GLY A 26 70.93 25.78 68.60
N ASP A 27 70.44 25.13 69.65
CA ASP A 27 69.97 23.74 69.65
C ASP A 27 68.45 23.62 69.33
N ALA A 28 67.68 24.70 69.55
CA ALA A 28 66.23 24.74 69.29
C ALA A 28 65.91 24.81 67.78
N MET A 29 66.76 25.45 66.98
CA MET A 29 66.51 25.69 65.56
C MET A 29 66.56 24.40 64.72
N MET A 30 67.42 23.44 65.08
CA MET A 30 67.51 22.14 64.40
C MET A 30 66.36 21.22 64.79
N MET A 31 65.94 21.19 66.06
CA MET A 31 64.78 20.41 66.47
C MET A 31 63.48 20.96 65.88
N ASP A 32 63.30 22.28 65.83
CA ASP A 32 62.13 22.89 65.17
C ASP A 32 62.07 22.53 63.68
N PHE A 33 63.22 22.48 63.01
CA PHE A 33 63.30 22.08 61.59
C PHE A 33 62.94 20.60 61.38
N VAL A 34 63.41 19.71 62.25
CA VAL A 34 63.07 18.27 62.22
C VAL A 34 61.57 18.06 62.49
N TYR A 35 60.99 18.75 63.47
CA TYR A 35 59.54 18.71 63.74
C TYR A 35 58.71 19.22 62.56
N ARG A 36 59.16 20.29 61.89
CA ARG A 36 58.51 20.81 60.68
C ARG A 36 58.56 19.82 59.51
N ILE A 37 59.71 19.19 59.27
CA ILE A 37 59.85 18.16 58.22
C ILE A 37 58.98 16.95 58.54
N MET A 38 58.97 16.50 59.78
CA MET A 38 58.14 15.38 60.20
C MET A 38 56.65 15.69 60.03
N ASN A 39 56.20 16.89 60.43
CA ASN A 39 54.82 17.34 60.24
C ASN A 39 54.46 17.42 58.74
N PHE A 40 55.34 17.99 57.92
CA PHE A 40 55.15 18.03 56.46
C PHE A 40 55.10 16.63 55.84
N ALA A 41 55.95 15.70 56.28
CA ALA A 41 55.95 14.32 55.79
C ALA A 41 54.65 13.58 56.15
N VAL A 42 54.15 13.78 57.37
CA VAL A 42 52.84 13.24 57.80
C VAL A 42 51.71 13.82 56.97
N LEU A 43 51.70 15.15 56.76
CA LEU A 43 50.70 15.83 55.94
C LEU A 43 50.75 15.39 54.47
N ALA A 44 51.94 15.26 53.90
CA ALA A 44 52.15 14.78 52.53
C ALA A 44 51.70 13.32 52.36
N GLY A 45 51.95 12.45 53.36
CA GLY A 45 51.49 11.07 53.37
C GLY A 45 49.96 10.96 53.40
N VAL A 46 49.30 11.73 54.28
CA VAL A 46 47.83 11.79 54.35
C VAL A 46 47.25 12.35 53.05
N LEU A 47 47.84 13.43 52.51
CA LEU A 47 47.41 14.03 51.25
C LEU A 47 47.53 13.03 50.10
N PHE A 48 48.65 12.31 49.97
CA PHE A 48 48.84 11.29 48.94
C PHE A 48 47.81 10.15 49.07
N PHE A 49 47.55 9.66 50.28
CA PHE A 49 46.56 8.61 50.51
C PHE A 49 45.13 9.06 50.15
N VAL A 50 44.77 10.29 50.50
CA VAL A 50 43.44 10.86 50.22
C VAL A 50 43.27 11.23 48.74
N LEU A 51 44.30 11.75 48.06
CA LEU A 51 44.23 12.20 46.67
C LEU A 51 44.39 11.07 45.64
N LYS A 52 45.12 9.99 45.96
CA LYS A 52 45.34 8.87 45.04
C LYS A 52 44.01 8.25 44.55
N LYS A 53 43.00 8.18 45.42
CA LYS A 53 41.68 7.60 45.10
C LYS A 53 40.85 8.48 44.14
N PRO A 54 40.58 9.77 44.41
CA PRO A 54 39.84 10.64 43.50
C PRO A 54 40.58 10.91 42.18
N LEU A 55 41.92 11.04 42.17
CA LEU A 55 42.69 11.20 40.93
C LEU A 55 42.59 9.97 40.03
N LYS A 56 42.82 8.77 40.58
CA LYS A 56 42.72 7.53 39.81
C LYS A 56 41.29 7.33 39.28
N ASN A 57 40.28 7.59 40.09
CA ASN A 57 38.88 7.43 39.68
C ASN A 57 38.44 8.47 38.64
N GLY A 58 38.92 9.71 38.73
CA GLY A 58 38.61 10.76 37.75
C GLY A 58 39.22 10.47 36.38
N LEU A 59 40.49 10.06 36.34
CA LEU A 59 41.16 9.70 35.09
C LEU A 59 40.60 8.41 34.49
N ALA A 60 40.37 7.37 35.30
CA ALA A 60 39.76 6.12 34.85
C ALA A 60 38.32 6.33 34.35
N GLY A 61 37.53 7.15 35.05
CA GLY A 61 36.17 7.49 34.64
C GLY A 61 36.13 8.25 33.30
N ARG A 62 37.06 9.18 33.08
CA ARG A 62 37.20 9.86 31.78
C ARG A 62 37.59 8.91 30.66
N ALA A 63 38.58 8.04 30.91
CA ALA A 63 39.00 7.04 29.93
C ALA A 63 37.86 6.08 29.58
N GLN A 64 37.06 5.67 30.57
CA GLN A 64 35.89 4.82 30.35
C GLN A 64 34.80 5.55 29.56
N SER A 65 34.46 6.80 29.91
CA SER A 65 33.45 7.59 29.16
C SER A 65 33.84 7.75 27.69
N ILE A 66 35.10 8.07 27.40
CA ILE A 66 35.57 8.20 26.02
C ILE A 66 35.49 6.87 25.29
N LYS A 67 35.84 5.77 25.96
CA LYS A 67 35.74 4.44 25.38
C LYS A 67 34.27 4.07 25.08
N ASP A 68 33.36 4.31 26.02
CA ASP A 68 31.94 4.03 25.87
C ASP A 68 31.33 4.90 24.75
N GLU A 69 31.71 6.18 24.66
CA GLU A 69 31.28 7.09 23.58
C GLU A 69 31.80 6.63 22.21
N LEU A 70 33.05 6.16 22.11
CA LEU A 70 33.61 5.63 20.87
C LEU A 70 32.91 4.33 20.45
N GLU A 71 32.67 3.41 21.38
CA GLU A 71 31.93 2.17 21.11
C GLU A 71 30.48 2.47 20.68
N GLU A 72 29.83 3.45 21.30
CA GLU A 72 28.48 3.89 20.90
C GLU A 72 28.49 4.50 19.49
N LEU A 73 29.50 5.32 19.16
CA LEU A 73 29.63 5.93 17.84
C LEU A 73 29.90 4.88 16.76
N GLU A 74 30.78 3.91 17.01
CA GLU A 74 31.03 2.79 16.10
C GLU A 74 29.76 1.95 15.89
N ALA A 75 29.05 1.61 16.96
CA ALA A 75 27.79 0.88 16.86
C ALA A 75 26.71 1.66 16.09
N LYS A 76 26.61 2.98 16.30
CA LYS A 76 25.70 3.85 15.53
C LYS A 76 26.08 3.90 14.05
N ARG A 77 27.37 4.00 13.75
CA ARG A 77 27.87 4.01 12.37
C ARG A 77 27.55 2.68 11.68
N GLU A 78 27.84 1.55 12.30
CA GLU A 78 27.54 0.22 11.73
C GLU A 78 26.03 0.04 11.51
N ARG A 79 25.19 0.50 12.45
CA ARG A 79 23.73 0.49 12.26
C ARG A 79 23.30 1.35 11.08
N ALA A 80 23.82 2.57 10.96
CA ALA A 80 23.50 3.47 9.86
C ALA A 80 23.95 2.90 8.50
N GLU A 81 25.14 2.29 8.43
CA GLU A 81 25.64 1.62 7.22
C GLU A 81 24.75 0.42 6.83
N ARG A 82 24.33 -0.39 7.81
CA ARG A 82 23.38 -1.50 7.57
C ARG A 82 22.00 -1.01 7.11
N ASP A 83 21.46 0.00 7.78
CA ASP A 83 20.15 0.56 7.42
C ASP A 83 20.20 1.18 6.03
N TYR A 84 21.29 1.88 5.68
CA TYR A 84 21.51 2.42 4.34
C TYR A 84 21.55 1.31 3.28
N ALA A 85 22.33 0.25 3.51
CA ALA A 85 22.40 -0.88 2.59
C ALA A 85 21.04 -1.57 2.41
N LEU A 86 20.27 -1.73 3.49
CA LEU A 86 18.92 -2.29 3.45
C LEU A 86 17.97 -1.39 2.65
N MET A 87 18.03 -0.07 2.83
CA MET A 87 17.20 0.87 2.07
C MET A 87 17.57 0.90 0.59
N GLU A 88 18.86 0.85 0.26
CA GLU A 88 19.34 0.77 -1.12
C GLU A 88 18.85 -0.52 -1.79
N GLN A 89 18.93 -1.66 -1.08
CA GLN A 89 18.41 -2.92 -1.58
C GLN A 89 16.89 -2.85 -1.79
N ARG A 90 16.13 -2.35 -0.81
CA ARG A 90 14.68 -2.17 -0.93
C ARG A 90 14.29 -1.26 -2.08
N LEU A 91 15.07 -0.22 -2.36
CA LEU A 91 14.82 0.67 -3.48
C LEU A 91 15.02 -0.05 -4.82
N LYS A 92 16.09 -0.83 -4.96
CA LYS A 92 16.34 -1.67 -6.15
C LYS A 92 15.25 -2.73 -6.34
N ASP A 93 14.85 -3.39 -5.27
CA ASP A 93 13.79 -4.38 -5.29
C ASP A 93 12.46 -3.74 -5.71
N ALA A 94 12.13 -2.55 -5.17
CA ALA A 94 10.94 -1.81 -5.53
C ALA A 94 10.95 -1.32 -6.99
N GLU A 95 12.11 -0.94 -7.53
CA GLU A 95 12.25 -0.59 -8.95
C GLU A 95 12.01 -1.81 -9.85
N SER A 96 12.59 -2.97 -9.51
CA SER A 96 12.38 -4.22 -10.24
C SER A 96 10.93 -4.71 -10.15
N GLU A 97 10.33 -4.66 -8.96
CA GLU A 97 8.93 -5.01 -8.75
C GLU A 97 8.02 -4.09 -9.57
N ARG A 98 8.28 -2.77 -9.56
CA ARG A 98 7.53 -1.82 -10.38
C ARG A 98 7.62 -2.15 -11.87
N GLU A 99 8.80 -2.49 -12.37
CA GLU A 99 8.96 -2.85 -13.79
C GLU A 99 8.19 -4.13 -14.13
N SER A 100 8.26 -5.16 -13.27
CA SER A 100 7.51 -6.40 -13.44
C SER A 100 5.99 -6.18 -13.43
N ILE A 101 5.49 -5.34 -12.52
CA ILE A 101 4.08 -4.97 -12.44
C ILE A 101 3.65 -4.26 -13.73
N LEU A 102 4.48 -3.35 -14.23
CA LEU A 102 4.16 -2.57 -15.43
C LEU A 102 4.17 -3.44 -16.69
N GLU A 103 5.05 -4.44 -16.77
CA GLU A 103 5.04 -5.46 -17.81
C GLU A 103 3.78 -6.34 -17.74
N GLU A 104 3.43 -6.83 -16.54
CA GLU A 104 2.21 -7.61 -16.33
C GLU A 104 0.95 -6.83 -16.74
N TYR A 105 0.82 -5.56 -16.32
CA TYR A 105 -0.31 -4.72 -16.72
C TYR A 105 -0.37 -4.49 -18.24
N ARG A 106 0.79 -4.40 -18.92
CA ARG A 106 0.81 -4.29 -20.38
C ARG A 106 0.34 -5.57 -21.04
N GLU A 107 0.82 -6.73 -20.58
CA GLU A 107 0.39 -8.03 -21.11
C GLU A 107 -1.11 -8.25 -20.88
N GLN A 108 -1.59 -8.00 -19.66
CA GLN A 108 -3.01 -8.05 -19.32
C GLN A 108 -3.82 -7.10 -20.20
N GLY A 109 -3.34 -5.87 -20.42
CA GLY A 109 -4.01 -4.89 -21.29
C GLY A 109 -4.11 -5.33 -22.75
N VAL A 110 -3.06 -5.94 -23.30
CA VAL A 110 -3.07 -6.49 -24.66
C VAL A 110 -4.04 -7.67 -24.76
N LYS A 111 -4.03 -8.58 -23.78
CA LYS A 111 -4.93 -9.73 -23.74
C LYS A 111 -6.39 -9.31 -23.59
N GLU A 112 -6.67 -8.32 -22.75
CA GLU A 112 -8.02 -7.80 -22.56
C GLU A 112 -8.53 -7.08 -23.81
N LYS A 113 -7.68 -6.28 -24.45
CA LYS A 113 -8.00 -5.65 -25.73
C LYS A 113 -8.35 -6.69 -26.79
N ALA A 114 -7.56 -7.76 -26.90
CA ALA A 114 -7.84 -8.84 -27.85
C ALA A 114 -9.18 -9.52 -27.55
N ARG A 115 -9.47 -9.82 -26.27
CA ARG A 115 -10.75 -10.39 -25.85
C ARG A 115 -11.93 -9.48 -26.18
N ILE A 116 -11.85 -8.19 -25.87
CA ILE A 116 -12.91 -7.22 -26.17
C ILE A 116 -13.20 -7.16 -27.68
N ILE A 117 -12.16 -7.18 -28.50
CA ILE A 117 -12.30 -7.17 -29.97
C ILE A 117 -12.97 -8.46 -30.44
N GLU A 118 -12.54 -9.62 -29.94
CA GLU A 118 -13.14 -10.91 -30.26
C GLU A 118 -14.63 -10.98 -29.86
N ASP A 119 -14.94 -10.58 -28.63
CA ASP A 119 -16.31 -10.52 -28.13
C ASP A 119 -17.18 -9.57 -28.96
N ALA A 120 -16.64 -8.42 -29.37
CA ALA A 120 -17.35 -7.47 -30.23
C ALA A 120 -17.62 -8.06 -31.62
N HIS A 121 -16.69 -8.83 -32.19
CA HIS A 121 -16.90 -9.53 -33.45
C HIS A 121 -18.00 -10.59 -33.32
N LEU A 122 -17.93 -11.44 -32.28
CA LEU A 122 -18.94 -12.47 -32.01
C LEU A 122 -20.33 -11.86 -31.78
N LEU A 123 -20.42 -10.75 -31.05
CA LEU A 123 -21.66 -10.03 -30.83
C LEU A 123 -22.21 -9.46 -32.15
N SER A 124 -21.34 -8.86 -32.97
CA SER A 124 -21.71 -8.32 -34.29
C SER A 124 -22.27 -9.40 -35.21
N GLU A 125 -21.62 -10.56 -35.27
CA GLU A 125 -22.10 -11.71 -36.04
C GLU A 125 -23.45 -12.22 -35.52
N ARG A 126 -23.60 -12.34 -34.20
CA ARG A 126 -24.87 -12.73 -33.58
C ARG A 126 -26.00 -11.74 -33.93
N ILE A 127 -25.74 -10.44 -33.84
CA ILE A 127 -26.72 -9.40 -34.20
C ILE A 127 -27.11 -9.52 -35.67
N LYS A 128 -26.14 -9.70 -36.58
CA LYS A 128 -26.41 -9.88 -38.02
C LYS A 128 -27.24 -11.13 -38.29
N SER A 129 -26.89 -12.26 -37.70
CA SER A 129 -27.64 -13.51 -37.85
C SER A 129 -29.06 -13.37 -37.31
N GLN A 130 -29.23 -12.76 -36.14
CA GLN A 130 -30.55 -12.50 -35.56
C GLN A 130 -31.38 -11.56 -36.44
N ALA A 131 -30.78 -10.50 -36.97
CA ALA A 131 -31.44 -9.57 -37.87
C ALA A 131 -31.88 -10.25 -39.17
N GLN A 132 -31.03 -11.10 -39.77
CA GLN A 132 -31.38 -11.89 -40.96
C GLN A 132 -32.57 -12.82 -40.69
N PHE A 133 -32.54 -13.54 -39.56
CA PHE A 133 -33.65 -14.41 -39.16
C PHE A 133 -34.95 -13.63 -38.98
N THR A 134 -34.89 -12.48 -38.29
CA THR A 134 -36.06 -11.60 -38.12
C THR A 134 -36.57 -11.07 -39.46
N ILE A 135 -35.68 -10.63 -40.36
CA ILE A 135 -36.06 -10.16 -41.71
C ILE A 135 -36.77 -11.26 -42.49
N GLU A 136 -36.27 -12.49 -42.45
CA GLU A 136 -36.90 -13.62 -43.13
C GLU A 136 -38.30 -13.91 -42.58
N GLN A 137 -38.45 -13.88 -41.26
CA GLN A 137 -39.72 -14.10 -40.59
C GLN A 137 -40.74 -13.00 -40.93
N GLU A 138 -40.34 -11.73 -40.83
CA GLU A 138 -41.19 -10.58 -41.18
C GLU A 138 -41.55 -10.58 -42.67
N THR A 139 -40.61 -10.91 -43.55
CA THR A 139 -40.88 -11.03 -44.99
C THR A 139 -41.90 -12.14 -45.28
N LYS A 140 -41.79 -13.27 -44.57
CA LYS A 140 -42.75 -14.37 -44.71
C LYS A 140 -44.14 -13.96 -44.22
N GLN A 141 -44.21 -13.23 -43.11
CA GLN A 141 -45.46 -12.71 -42.56
C GLN A 141 -46.11 -11.69 -43.50
N ALA A 142 -45.35 -10.70 -43.96
CA ALA A 142 -45.83 -9.70 -44.92
C ALA A 142 -46.32 -10.32 -46.23
N LYS A 143 -45.63 -11.35 -46.75
CA LYS A 143 -46.10 -12.10 -47.93
C LYS A 143 -47.41 -12.84 -47.68
N ALA A 144 -47.60 -13.41 -46.49
CA ALA A 144 -48.84 -14.11 -46.13
C ALA A 144 -50.01 -13.13 -46.00
N GLU A 145 -49.76 -11.96 -45.40
CA GLU A 145 -50.73 -10.89 -45.26
C GLU A 145 -51.14 -10.32 -46.62
N LEU A 146 -50.17 -10.00 -47.49
CA LEU A 146 -50.44 -9.53 -48.85
C LEU A 146 -51.25 -10.55 -49.66
N ARG A 147 -50.97 -11.85 -49.52
CA ARG A 147 -51.75 -12.89 -50.20
C ARG A 147 -53.19 -12.94 -49.72
N ARG A 148 -53.43 -12.73 -48.42
CA ARG A 148 -54.78 -12.66 -47.87
C ARG A 148 -55.51 -11.43 -48.41
N GLU A 149 -54.87 -10.27 -48.38
CA GLU A 149 -55.47 -9.02 -48.88
C GLU A 149 -55.82 -9.08 -50.38
N ILE A 150 -54.94 -9.68 -51.20
CA ILE A 150 -55.22 -9.91 -52.63
C ILE A 150 -56.39 -10.90 -52.81
N ALA A 151 -56.45 -11.97 -52.02
CA ALA A 151 -57.55 -12.92 -52.08
C ALA A 151 -58.90 -12.26 -51.72
N ASP A 152 -58.91 -11.45 -50.67
CA ASP A 152 -60.09 -10.72 -50.22
C ASP A 152 -60.55 -9.70 -51.28
N LEU A 153 -59.61 -8.93 -51.86
CA LEU A 153 -59.91 -7.98 -52.93
C LEU A 153 -60.42 -8.67 -54.21
N SER A 154 -59.81 -9.80 -54.57
CA SER A 154 -60.24 -10.59 -55.74
C SER A 154 -61.62 -11.19 -55.54
N ALA A 155 -61.94 -11.67 -54.33
CA ALA A 155 -63.25 -12.17 -53.97
C ALA A 155 -64.31 -11.06 -54.01
N ALA A 156 -64.00 -9.88 -53.49
CA ALA A 156 -64.88 -8.71 -53.55
C ALA A 156 -65.16 -8.28 -55.01
N LEU A 157 -64.11 -8.19 -55.84
CA LEU A 157 -64.27 -7.85 -57.25
C LEU A 157 -65.10 -8.89 -58.02
N ALA A 158 -64.87 -10.19 -57.74
CA ALA A 158 -65.65 -11.26 -58.33
C ALA A 158 -67.12 -11.20 -57.89
N GLU A 159 -67.38 -10.90 -56.62
CA GLU A 159 -68.74 -10.70 -56.09
C GLU A 159 -69.45 -9.54 -56.81
N ASP A 160 -68.77 -8.40 -56.98
CA ASP A 160 -69.33 -7.23 -57.68
C ASP A 160 -69.58 -7.52 -59.17
N LEU A 161 -68.64 -8.18 -59.86
CA LEU A 161 -68.82 -8.62 -61.25
C LEU A 161 -70.00 -9.57 -61.43
N VAL A 162 -70.18 -10.53 -60.51
CA VAL A 162 -71.32 -11.46 -60.54
C VAL A 162 -72.62 -10.71 -60.28
N LYS A 163 -72.66 -9.76 -59.33
CA LYS A 163 -73.86 -8.93 -59.08
C LYS A 163 -74.26 -8.11 -60.30
N GLU A 164 -73.30 -7.55 -61.04
CA GLU A 164 -73.58 -6.74 -62.23
C GLU A 164 -74.02 -7.55 -63.45
N ASN A 165 -73.50 -8.78 -63.62
CA ASN A 165 -73.70 -9.57 -64.84
C ASN A 165 -74.71 -10.73 -64.69
N ILE A 166 -75.31 -10.92 -63.51
CA ILE A 166 -76.25 -12.03 -63.28
C ILE A 166 -77.55 -11.85 -64.08
N THR A 167 -77.93 -12.87 -64.85
CA THR A 167 -79.19 -12.88 -65.61
C THR A 167 -80.27 -13.73 -64.94
N ALA A 168 -81.52 -13.58 -65.37
CA ALA A 168 -82.65 -14.35 -64.84
C ALA A 168 -82.54 -15.87 -65.13
N ASP A 169 -81.83 -16.26 -66.19
CA ASP A 169 -81.57 -17.67 -66.51
C ASP A 169 -80.48 -18.26 -65.61
N ASP A 170 -79.44 -17.48 -65.28
CA ASP A 170 -78.40 -17.89 -64.32
C ASP A 170 -78.98 -18.16 -62.92
N GLN A 171 -79.91 -17.31 -62.45
CA GLN A 171 -80.60 -17.50 -61.18
C GLN A 171 -81.43 -18.79 -61.16
N LYS A 172 -82.13 -19.12 -62.26
CA LYS A 172 -82.88 -20.39 -62.38
C LYS A 172 -81.93 -21.59 -62.37
N HIS A 173 -80.78 -21.48 -63.04
CA HIS A 173 -79.77 -22.54 -63.06
C HIS A 173 -79.19 -22.77 -61.66
N LEU A 174 -78.84 -21.70 -60.93
CA LEU A 174 -78.38 -21.75 -59.54
C LEU A 174 -79.37 -22.44 -58.60
N VAL A 175 -80.67 -22.13 -58.71
CA VAL A 175 -81.71 -22.79 -57.90
C VAL A 175 -81.80 -24.27 -58.23
N LYS A 176 -81.72 -24.62 -59.53
CA LYS A 176 -81.77 -26.02 -59.98
C LYS A 176 -80.56 -26.82 -59.50
N ASP A 177 -79.37 -26.23 -59.55
CA ASP A 177 -78.12 -26.84 -59.07
C ASP A 177 -78.10 -26.98 -57.55
N TYR A 178 -78.62 -25.99 -56.80
CA TYR A 178 -78.78 -26.08 -55.35
C TYR A 178 -79.74 -27.21 -54.96
N LEU A 179 -80.90 -27.31 -55.61
CA LEU A 179 -81.85 -28.39 -55.39
C LEU A 179 -81.26 -29.76 -55.74
N ALA A 180 -80.43 -29.85 -56.77
CA ALA A 180 -79.73 -31.08 -57.14
C ALA A 180 -78.66 -31.49 -56.11
N LYS A 181 -77.88 -30.54 -55.58
CA LYS A 181 -76.86 -30.83 -54.54
C LYS A 181 -77.49 -31.22 -53.20
N VAL A 182 -78.50 -30.48 -52.74
CA VAL A 182 -79.21 -30.82 -51.50
C VAL A 182 -79.95 -32.16 -51.65
N GLY A 183 -80.49 -32.46 -52.83
CA GLY A 183 -81.08 -33.77 -53.14
C GLY A 183 -80.07 -34.93 -53.15
N GLN A 184 -78.78 -34.66 -53.37
CA GLN A 184 -77.70 -35.65 -53.32
C GLN A 184 -77.09 -35.81 -51.91
N GLU A 185 -77.10 -34.79 -51.06
CA GLU A 185 -76.63 -34.89 -49.66
C GLU A 185 -77.68 -35.48 -48.70
N VAL A 186 -78.95 -35.53 -49.10
CA VAL A 186 -80.07 -36.05 -48.30
C VAL A 186 -80.45 -37.50 -48.68
N GLN A 187 -79.65 -38.16 -49.53
CA GLN A 187 -79.68 -39.62 -49.77
C GLN A 187 -78.42 -40.28 -49.23
#